data_AF-A0A7Y4UFC6-F1
#
_entry.id   AF-A0A7Y4UFC6-F1
#
_cell.length_a   1.000
_cell.length_b   1.000
_cell.length_c   1.000
_cell.angle_alpha   90.00
_cell.angle_beta   90.00
_cell.angle_gamma   90.00
#
_symmetry.space_group_name_H-M   'P 1'
#
loop_
_entity.id
_entity.type
_entity.pdbx_description
1 polymer ?
#
loop_
_entity_poly.entity_id
_entity_poly.type
_entity_poly.pdbx_seq_one_letter_code
_entity_poly.pdbx_strand_id
1 'polypeptide(L)'
;MALIENLDHDNWRDFLGSMFDYTLDVLKNDRFRSGGSAMDDLRAWLTTGGISRVKEHVGKQLKDRHYAPDKQANILAFIDQLAEEHRPRLMELTALGILPSTPQEWMAACGITPEWLDDWVVRVKQANAPSTIGCMRTDILTKTS
;
A
#
# COMPACT_ATOMS: atom_id res chain seq x y z
N MET A 1 -20.59 -6.45 -14.00
CA MET A 1 -19.35 -6.84 -14.71
C MET A 1 -18.18 -6.48 -13.84
N ALA A 2 -17.22 -7.40 -13.73
CA ALA A 2 -15.98 -7.20 -12.99
C ALA A 2 -15.06 -6.22 -13.74
N LEU A 3 -14.04 -5.68 -13.07
CA LEU A 3 -13.09 -4.76 -13.72
C LEU A 3 -12.45 -5.40 -14.96
N ILE A 4 -11.98 -6.64 -14.82
CA ILE A 4 -11.27 -7.36 -15.89
C ILE A 4 -12.10 -7.55 -17.16
N GLU A 5 -13.41 -7.78 -17.03
CA GLU A 5 -14.30 -7.98 -18.18
C GLU A 5 -14.41 -6.72 -19.03
N ASN A 6 -14.31 -5.54 -18.41
CA ASN A 6 -14.33 -4.28 -19.14
C ASN A 6 -12.98 -3.93 -19.80
N LEU A 7 -11.89 -4.58 -19.36
CA LEU A 7 -10.57 -4.42 -19.96
C LEU A 7 -10.42 -5.19 -21.28
N ASP A 8 -11.37 -6.08 -21.61
CA ASP A 8 -11.41 -6.78 -22.90
C ASP A 8 -11.79 -5.84 -24.06
N HIS A 9 -12.59 -4.80 -23.81
CA HIS A 9 -13.08 -3.88 -24.84
C HIS A 9 -12.04 -2.83 -25.28
N ASP A 10 -12.23 -2.26 -26.49
CA ASP A 10 -11.32 -1.25 -27.05
C ASP A 10 -11.33 0.08 -26.28
N ASN A 11 -12.43 0.40 -25.60
CA ASN A 11 -12.59 1.60 -24.77
C ASN A 11 -12.16 1.39 -23.32
N TRP A 12 -11.36 0.36 -23.02
CA TRP A 12 -10.91 0.03 -21.67
C TRP A 12 -10.27 1.20 -20.94
N ARG A 13 -9.59 2.11 -21.66
CA ARG A 13 -8.90 3.26 -21.08
C ARG A 13 -9.87 4.25 -20.44
N ASP A 14 -10.91 4.64 -21.17
CA ASP A 14 -11.95 5.56 -20.70
C ASP A 14 -12.74 4.95 -19.54
N PHE A 15 -13.04 3.65 -19.65
CA PHE A 15 -13.70 2.92 -18.58
C PHE A 15 -12.86 2.89 -17.31
N LEU A 16 -11.60 2.49 -17.40
CA LEU A 16 -10.70 2.39 -16.24
C LEU A 16 -10.47 3.75 -15.59
N GLY A 17 -10.29 4.81 -16.40
CA GLY A 17 -10.15 6.18 -15.89
C GLY A 17 -11.41 6.64 -15.14
N SER A 18 -12.58 6.48 -15.75
CA SER A 18 -13.85 6.88 -15.14
C SER A 18 -14.16 6.10 -13.86
N MET A 19 -13.90 4.78 -13.84
CA MET A 19 -14.09 3.95 -12.65
C MET A 19 -13.10 4.28 -11.55
N PHE A 20 -11.86 4.61 -11.89
CA PHE A 20 -10.87 5.03 -10.91
C PHE A 20 -11.29 6.33 -10.24
N ASP A 21 -11.63 7.36 -11.03
CA ASP A 21 -12.11 8.65 -10.53
C ASP A 21 -13.35 8.48 -9.63
N TYR A 22 -14.35 7.74 -10.12
CA TYR A 22 -15.57 7.45 -9.38
C TYR A 22 -15.29 6.71 -8.07
N THR A 23 -14.36 5.75 -8.06
CA THR A 23 -14.02 5.00 -6.84
C THR A 23 -13.37 5.91 -5.80
N LEU A 24 -12.51 6.85 -6.21
CA LEU A 24 -11.91 7.83 -5.28
C LEU A 24 -12.96 8.77 -4.69
N ASP A 25 -13.91 9.23 -5.50
CA ASP A 25 -15.01 10.06 -5.04
C ASP A 25 -15.89 9.32 -4.00
N VAL A 26 -16.23 8.07 -4.28
CA VAL A 26 -16.97 7.20 -3.35
C VAL A 26 -16.19 6.97 -2.06
N LEU A 27 -14.89 6.69 -2.15
CA LEU A 27 -14.05 6.52 -0.95
C LEU A 27 -14.05 7.76 -0.06
N LYS A 28 -14.03 8.95 -0.66
CA LYS A 28 -14.02 10.23 0.05
C LYS A 28 -15.39 10.55 0.69
N ASN A 29 -16.46 10.39 -0.08
CA ASN A 29 -17.76 10.96 0.26
C ASN A 29 -18.77 9.93 0.81
N ASP A 30 -18.67 8.66 0.41
CA ASP A 30 -19.63 7.62 0.78
C ASP A 30 -19.00 6.21 0.72
N ARG A 31 -18.05 5.96 1.62
CA ARG A 31 -17.20 4.74 1.60
C ARG A 31 -17.97 3.42 1.58
N PHE A 32 -19.18 3.40 2.15
CA PHE A 32 -19.99 2.19 2.30
C PHE A 32 -21.04 2.04 1.20
N ARG A 33 -21.09 2.98 0.24
CA ARG A 33 -22.02 2.92 -0.88
C ARG A 33 -21.93 1.61 -1.61
N SER A 34 -23.06 0.94 -1.83
CA SER A 34 -23.10 -0.19 -2.76
C SER A 34 -22.88 0.31 -4.19
N GLY A 35 -22.05 -0.37 -4.98
CA GLY A 35 -21.84 0.00 -6.37
C GLY A 35 -21.64 -1.19 -7.29
N GLY A 36 -21.06 -0.93 -8.47
CA GLY A 36 -20.79 -1.98 -9.44
C GLY A 36 -19.55 -2.80 -9.06
N SER A 37 -19.53 -4.08 -9.44
CA SER A 37 -18.43 -5.00 -9.14
C SER A 37 -17.04 -4.46 -9.49
N ALA A 38 -16.87 -3.75 -10.62
CA ALA A 38 -15.59 -3.13 -10.96
C ALA A 38 -15.13 -2.05 -9.95
N MET A 39 -16.06 -1.26 -9.41
CA MET A 39 -15.78 -0.26 -8.39
C MET A 39 -15.54 -0.93 -7.03
N ASP A 40 -16.25 -2.02 -6.72
CA ASP A 40 -16.01 -2.79 -5.49
C ASP A 40 -14.62 -3.46 -5.52
N ASP A 41 -14.20 -3.99 -6.67
CA ASP A 41 -12.85 -4.53 -6.90
C ASP A 41 -11.79 -3.46 -6.60
N LEU A 42 -11.90 -2.30 -7.26
CA LEU A 42 -10.97 -1.18 -7.07
C LEU A 42 -10.97 -0.69 -5.62
N ARG A 43 -12.13 -0.53 -5.00
CA ARG A 43 -12.25 -0.12 -3.60
C ARG A 43 -11.55 -1.10 -2.67
N ALA A 44 -11.78 -2.39 -2.85
CA ALA A 44 -11.18 -3.43 -2.01
C ALA A 44 -9.66 -3.40 -2.14
N TRP A 45 -9.13 -3.31 -3.35
CA TRP A 45 -7.68 -3.32 -3.58
C TRP A 45 -7.02 -2.03 -3.08
N LEU A 46 -7.61 -0.86 -3.37
CA LEU A 46 -7.13 0.44 -2.90
C LEU A 46 -7.07 0.49 -1.38
N THR A 47 -8.13 0.08 -0.69
CA THR A 47 -8.18 0.12 0.79
C THR A 47 -7.30 -0.96 1.45
N THR A 48 -6.96 -2.03 0.74
CA THR A 48 -6.09 -3.10 1.26
C THR A 48 -4.60 -2.80 1.07
N GLY A 49 -4.20 -2.20 -0.05
CA GLY A 49 -2.77 -1.96 -0.32
C GLY A 49 -2.50 -0.90 -1.39
N GLY A 50 -3.41 0.05 -1.58
CA GLY A 50 -3.25 1.17 -2.49
C GLY A 50 -3.02 0.75 -3.94
N ILE A 51 -2.29 1.59 -4.67
CA ILE A 51 -2.00 1.40 -6.11
C ILE A 51 -1.20 0.12 -6.35
N SER A 52 -0.26 -0.22 -5.48
CA SER A 52 0.54 -1.46 -5.61
C SER A 52 -0.36 -2.69 -5.65
N ARG A 53 -1.39 -2.74 -4.79
CA ARG A 53 -2.34 -3.85 -4.74
C ARG A 53 -3.25 -3.88 -5.98
N VAL A 54 -3.68 -2.71 -6.46
CA VAL A 54 -4.42 -2.62 -7.74
C VAL A 54 -3.60 -3.21 -8.89
N LYS A 55 -2.33 -2.82 -9.03
CA LYS A 55 -1.44 -3.32 -10.08
C LYS A 55 -1.19 -4.82 -9.97
N GLU A 56 -1.00 -5.33 -8.76
CA GLU A 56 -0.82 -6.76 -8.52
C GLU A 56 -2.03 -7.58 -9.00
N HIS A 57 -3.24 -7.20 -8.59
CA HIS A 57 -4.46 -7.91 -8.95
C HIS A 57 -4.79 -7.78 -10.44
N VAL A 58 -4.72 -6.58 -11.01
CA VAL A 58 -4.93 -6.37 -12.44
C VAL A 58 -3.88 -7.13 -13.24
N GLY A 59 -2.60 -7.03 -12.88
CA GLY A 59 -1.52 -7.75 -13.55
C GLY A 59 -1.69 -9.26 -13.51
N LYS A 60 -2.16 -9.81 -12.39
CA LYS A 60 -2.51 -11.24 -12.29
C LYS A 60 -3.67 -11.60 -13.21
N GLN A 61 -4.76 -10.85 -13.17
CA GLN A 61 -5.95 -11.12 -13.99
C GLN A 61 -5.67 -11.06 -15.49
N LEU A 62 -4.84 -10.10 -15.93
CA LEU A 62 -4.42 -9.97 -17.32
C LEU A 62 -3.57 -11.17 -17.79
N LYS A 63 -2.70 -11.70 -16.92
CA LYS A 63 -1.90 -12.91 -17.19
C LYS A 63 -2.77 -14.16 -17.26
N ASP A 64 -3.67 -14.31 -16.30
CA ASP A 64 -4.59 -15.46 -16.19
C ASP A 64 -5.52 -15.54 -17.41
N ARG A 65 -5.88 -14.39 -18.00
CA ARG A 65 -6.66 -14.30 -19.26
C ARG A 65 -5.81 -14.28 -20.53
N HIS A 66 -4.50 -14.44 -20.42
CA HIS A 66 -3.57 -14.49 -21.56
C HIS A 66 -3.63 -13.27 -22.50
N TYR A 67 -3.75 -12.06 -21.94
CA TYR A 67 -3.68 -10.83 -22.73
C TYR A 67 -2.31 -10.71 -23.40
N ALA A 68 -2.26 -10.09 -24.59
CA ALA A 68 -1.00 -9.78 -25.26
C ALA A 68 -0.08 -8.94 -24.35
N PRO A 69 1.24 -9.23 -24.28
CA PRO A 69 2.18 -8.52 -23.39
C PRO A 69 2.11 -7.00 -23.50
N ASP A 70 1.95 -6.47 -24.73
CA ASP A 70 1.84 -5.03 -24.97
C ASP A 70 0.57 -4.44 -24.36
N LYS A 71 -0.57 -5.15 -24.45
CA LYS A 71 -1.82 -4.71 -23.82
C LYS A 71 -1.68 -4.73 -22.29
N GLN A 72 -1.01 -5.73 -21.73
CA GLN A 72 -0.75 -5.78 -20.29
C GLN A 72 0.10 -4.59 -19.82
N ALA A 73 1.20 -4.32 -20.53
CA ALA A 73 2.08 -3.21 -20.23
C ALA A 73 1.35 -1.86 -20.31
N ASN A 74 0.52 -1.67 -21.35
CA ASN A 74 -0.26 -0.44 -21.53
C ASN A 74 -1.28 -0.23 -20.40
N ILE A 75 -1.98 -1.27 -19.97
CA ILE A 75 -2.94 -1.17 -18.86
C ILE A 75 -2.24 -0.82 -17.55
N LEU A 76 -1.14 -1.50 -17.24
CA LEU A 76 -0.38 -1.25 -16.01
C LEU A 76 0.26 0.15 -16.00
N ALA A 77 0.80 0.60 -17.13
CA ALA A 77 1.33 1.95 -17.28
C ALA A 77 0.23 3.00 -17.14
N PHE A 78 -0.99 2.72 -17.63
CA PHE A 78 -2.11 3.64 -17.48
C PHE A 78 -2.57 3.74 -16.01
N ILE A 79 -2.49 2.66 -15.23
CA ILE A 79 -2.74 2.73 -13.78
C ILE A 79 -1.71 3.64 -13.08
N ASP A 80 -0.43 3.56 -13.47
CA ASP A 80 0.60 4.46 -12.94
C ASP A 80 0.31 5.92 -13.32
N GLN A 81 -0.13 6.17 -14.56
CA GLN A 81 -0.55 7.50 -15.01
C GLN A 81 -1.73 8.03 -14.16
N LEU A 82 -2.76 7.22 -13.92
CA LEU A 82 -3.91 7.62 -13.11
C LEU A 82 -3.51 7.94 -11.66
N ALA A 83 -2.61 7.15 -11.08
CA ALA A 83 -2.10 7.38 -9.73
C ALA A 83 -1.36 8.72 -9.63
N GLU A 84 -0.58 9.08 -10.65
CA GLU A 84 0.12 10.36 -10.73
C GLU A 84 -0.86 11.54 -10.86
N GLU A 85 -1.82 11.44 -11.78
CA GLU A 85 -2.85 12.46 -12.01
C GLU A 85 -3.72 12.72 -10.76
N HIS A 86 -3.97 11.68 -9.97
CA HIS A 86 -4.83 11.74 -8.78
C HIS A 86 -4.02 11.80 -7.48
N ARG A 87 -2.70 12.02 -7.55
CA ARG A 87 -1.81 12.03 -6.37
C ARG A 87 -2.36 12.88 -5.21
N PRO A 88 -2.86 14.12 -5.39
CA PRO A 88 -3.38 14.91 -4.28
C PRO A 88 -4.56 14.24 -3.57
N ARG A 89 -5.47 13.60 -4.32
CA ARG A 89 -6.63 12.90 -3.75
C ARG A 89 -6.22 11.61 -3.05
N LEU A 90 -5.26 10.88 -3.61
CA LEU A 90 -4.71 9.69 -2.96
C LEU A 90 -4.05 10.07 -1.62
N MET A 91 -3.24 11.14 -1.59
CA MET A 91 -2.63 11.65 -0.36
C MET A 91 -3.67 12.08 0.68
N GLU A 92 -4.74 12.76 0.26
CA GLU A 92 -5.85 13.14 1.14
C GLU A 92 -6.52 11.91 1.74
N LEU A 93 -6.85 10.89 0.93
CA LEU A 93 -7.47 9.66 1.41
C LEU A 93 -6.55 8.86 2.34
N THR A 94 -5.23 8.89 2.12
CA THR A 94 -4.23 8.33 3.04
C THR A 94 -4.20 9.10 4.36
N ALA A 95 -4.22 10.44 4.32
CA ALA A 95 -4.27 11.27 5.52
C ALA A 95 -5.54 11.05 6.36
N LEU A 96 -6.66 10.72 5.70
CA LEU A 96 -7.91 10.31 6.34
C LEU A 96 -7.91 8.86 6.86
N GLY A 97 -6.82 8.11 6.65
CA GLY A 97 -6.71 6.69 7.04
C GLY A 97 -7.63 5.75 6.24
N ILE A 98 -8.12 6.20 5.08
CA ILE A 98 -8.99 5.41 4.21
C ILE A 98 -8.15 4.49 3.32
N LEU A 99 -7.09 5.04 2.74
CA LEU A 99 -6.08 4.27 2.02
C LEU A 99 -4.92 3.91 2.96
N PRO A 100 -4.32 2.73 2.79
CA PRO A 100 -3.12 2.38 3.53
C PRO A 100 -1.98 3.25 3.05
N SER A 101 -1.27 3.87 3.99
CA SER A 101 0.03 4.45 3.73
C SER A 101 0.98 3.31 3.36
N THR A 102 1.60 3.34 2.18
CA THR A 102 2.81 2.52 2.03
C THR A 102 3.87 3.05 3.01
N PRO A 103 4.78 2.19 3.53
CA PRO A 103 5.88 2.67 4.35
C PRO A 103 6.66 3.79 3.65
N GLN A 104 6.87 3.69 2.33
CA GLN A 104 7.52 4.71 1.52
C GLN A 104 6.73 6.03 1.46
N GLU A 105 5.41 5.99 1.28
CA GLU A 105 4.57 7.20 1.24
C GLU A 105 4.42 7.84 2.63
N TRP A 106 4.35 7.03 3.69
CA TRP A 106 4.37 7.53 5.07
C TRP A 106 5.73 8.16 5.40
N MET A 107 6.83 7.51 5.00
CA MET A 107 8.19 8.05 5.15
C MET A 107 8.33 9.39 4.43
N ALA A 108 7.87 9.47 3.17
CA ALA A 108 7.88 10.71 2.40
C ALA A 108 7.01 11.80 3.05
N ALA A 109 5.82 11.46 3.55
CA ALA A 109 4.91 12.39 4.21
C ALA A 109 5.41 12.88 5.58
N CYS A 110 6.17 12.05 6.31
CA CYS A 110 6.76 12.38 7.59
C CYS A 110 8.17 13.01 7.49
N GLY A 111 8.70 13.19 6.27
CA GLY A 111 10.06 13.68 6.05
C GLY A 111 11.15 12.71 6.54
N ILE A 112 10.81 11.43 6.65
CA ILE A 112 11.71 10.36 7.10
C ILE A 112 12.41 9.78 5.87
N THR A 113 13.74 9.77 5.90
CA THR A 113 14.52 9.10 4.85
C THR A 113 14.63 7.59 5.14
N PRO A 114 14.78 6.73 4.10
CA PRO A 114 15.00 5.30 4.30
C PRO A 114 16.22 5.02 5.20
N GLU A 115 17.27 5.84 5.08
CA GLU A 115 18.49 5.76 5.89
C GLU A 115 18.23 6.01 7.38
N TRP A 116 17.33 6.95 7.71
CA TRP A 116 16.93 7.20 9.09
C TRP A 116 16.14 6.03 9.67
N LEU A 117 15.30 5.37 8.87
CA LEU A 117 14.52 4.22 9.32
C LEU A 117 15.42 3.01 9.59
N ASP A 118 16.40 2.76 8.73
CA ASP A 118 17.38 1.68 8.93
C ASP A 118 18.19 1.90 10.22
N ASP A 119 18.65 3.13 10.47
CA ASP A 119 19.35 3.50 11.70
C ASP A 119 18.43 3.33 12.94
N TRP A 120 17.16 3.75 12.85
CA TRP A 120 16.19 3.56 13.94
C TRP A 120 15.91 2.08 14.25
N VAL A 121 15.74 1.24 13.22
CA VAL A 121 15.52 -0.21 13.38
C VAL A 121 16.73 -0.87 14.03
N VAL A 122 17.96 -0.47 13.66
CA VAL A 122 19.19 -0.95 14.29
C VAL A 122 19.22 -0.56 15.77
N ARG A 123 18.90 0.70 16.10
CA ARG A 123 18.87 1.20 17.49
C ARG A 123 17.84 0.49 18.35
N VAL A 124 16.63 0.24 17.84
CA VAL A 124 15.58 -0.48 18.58
C VAL A 124 15.97 -1.94 18.81
N LYS A 125 16.61 -2.59 17.83
CA LYS A 125 17.15 -3.96 18.00
C LYS A 125 18.28 -4.01 19.04
N GLN A 126 19.13 -3.00 19.08
CA GLN A 126 20.21 -2.90 20.07
C GLN A 126 19.69 -2.56 21.47
N ALA A 127 18.65 -1.71 21.58
CA ALA A 127 18.00 -1.38 22.84
C ALA A 127 17.22 -2.55 23.46
N ASN A 128 16.77 -3.51 22.64
CA ASN A 128 16.07 -4.72 23.07
C ASN A 128 16.97 -5.96 23.16
N ALA A 129 18.29 -5.82 22.98
CA ALA A 129 19.21 -6.91 23.25
C ALA A 129 19.25 -7.16 24.78
N PRO A 130 18.97 -8.38 25.28
CA PRO A 130 19.04 -8.66 26.70
C PRO A 130 20.47 -8.42 27.17
N SER A 131 20.63 -7.48 28.10
CA SER A 131 21.93 -7.18 28.70
C SER A 131 22.42 -8.43 29.42
N THR A 132 23.42 -9.10 28.88
CA THR A 132 24.20 -10.11 29.61
C THR A 132 24.99 -9.41 30.72
N ILE A 133 24.31 -9.04 31.81
CA ILE A 133 24.95 -8.76 33.10
C ILE A 133 24.64 -9.94 33.99
N GLY A 134 25.61 -10.83 34.10
CA GLY A 134 25.47 -12.05 34.89
C GLY A 134 26.79 -12.76 35.11
N CYS A 135 27.78 -12.10 35.72
CA CYS A 135 28.75 -12.77 36.60
C CYS A 135 29.56 -11.75 37.41
N MET A 136 29.03 -11.34 38.58
CA MET A 136 29.88 -11.01 39.73
C MET A 136 29.20 -11.61 40.95
N ARG A 137 29.60 -12.84 41.30
CA ARG A 137 29.21 -13.46 42.56
C ARG A 137 30.24 -13.02 43.60
N THR A 138 29.70 -12.36 44.61
CA THR A 138 30.28 -11.83 45.85
C THR A 138 31.05 -12.88 46.64
N ASP A 139 32.34 -12.66 46.81
CA ASP A 139 33.06 -13.09 48.00
C ASP A 139 33.23 -11.84 48.87
N ILE A 140 32.72 -11.87 50.11
CA ILE A 140 33.25 -11.18 51.30
C ILE A 140 32.25 -11.34 52.48
N LEU A 141 32.72 -12.13 53.46
CA LEU A 141 32.56 -11.99 54.91
C LEU A 141 31.17 -12.14 55.57
N THR A 142 30.93 -13.33 56.13
CA THR A 142 30.17 -13.50 57.37
C THR A 142 31.06 -13.21 58.59
N LYS A 143 30.59 -12.28 59.42
CA LYS A 143 31.20 -11.78 60.67
C LYS A 143 30.86 -12.72 61.84
N THR A 144 31.87 -13.02 62.66
CA THR A 144 31.88 -13.17 64.14
C THR A 144 30.61 -13.67 64.86
N SER A 145 30.75 -14.79 65.58
CA SER A 145 30.46 -14.94 67.02
C SER A 145 31.36 -16.00 67.61
#